data_AF-A0AAE0XVW9-F1
#
_entry.id   AF-A0AAE0XVW9-F1
#
_cell.length_a   1.000
_cell.length_b   1.000
_cell.length_c   1.000
_cell.angle_alpha   90.00
_cell.angle_beta   90.00
_cell.angle_gamma   90.00
#
_symmetry.space_group_name_H-M   'P 1'
#
loop_
_entity.id
_entity.type
_entity.pdbx_description
1 polymer ?
#
loop_
_entity_poly.entity_id
_entity_poly.type
_entity_poly.pdbx_seq_one_letter_code
_entity_poly.pdbx_strand_id
1 'polypeptide(L)'
;MGAHSFQRLCENLDLPCLHHKSYQSQADKLYSNTQKVRDVFFSKAAEIVRKEHAKRDPSVAEPQTLMDIAVSYDGSWLTRGHTSLIGVGCVIDVLTGLVLDAHVMSSHCQACENKKTLQKEDADKFAVWERQHLGSGECERNFFGTAGMMEVHVSKIMWARSVMKHNMRYTIVVSDGDSKSFNAVSEMRPYGPHCIIEKEDCINHVCKRLGTALRNLIVDASKRKITLGGRGEGRLTQNAIRRLSIYFTRAVRSNTTSSEMRDAIMASVYYMFSKASAPFMLQRTLFMVFL
;
A
#
# COMPACT_ATOMS: atom_id res chain seq x y z
N MET A 1 -19.86 -0.10 13.59
CA MET A 1 -21.30 0.13 13.87
C MET A 1 -21.36 1.04 15.09
N GLY A 2 -22.17 2.11 15.09
CA GLY A 2 -22.33 2.99 16.25
C GLY A 2 -23.49 2.56 17.15
N ALA A 3 -23.60 3.11 18.36
CA ALA A 3 -24.65 2.76 19.34
C ALA A 3 -26.07 2.85 18.77
N HIS A 4 -26.37 3.90 18.00
CA HIS A 4 -27.68 4.05 17.35
C HIS A 4 -27.96 2.99 16.28
N SER A 5 -26.96 2.65 15.45
CA SER A 5 -27.10 1.58 14.46
C SER A 5 -27.26 0.21 15.13
N PHE A 6 -26.57 -0.03 16.24
CA PHE A 6 -26.73 -1.25 17.05
C PHE A 6 -28.14 -1.32 17.65
N GLN A 7 -28.67 -0.20 18.14
CA GLN A 7 -30.03 -0.14 18.65
C GLN A 7 -31.06 -0.47 17.56
N ARG A 8 -30.96 0.17 16.38
CA ARG A 8 -31.83 -0.17 15.25
C ARG A 8 -31.72 -1.62 14.82
N LEU A 9 -30.52 -2.21 14.89
CA LEU A 9 -30.34 -3.63 14.60
C LEU A 9 -31.09 -4.51 15.62
N CYS A 10 -30.94 -4.22 16.91
CA CYS A 10 -31.63 -4.95 17.98
C CYS A 10 -33.15 -4.83 17.84
N GLU A 11 -33.66 -3.62 17.56
CA GLU A 11 -35.08 -3.36 17.31
C GLU A 11 -35.61 -4.19 16.13
N ASN A 12 -34.87 -4.27 15.01
CA ASN A 12 -35.28 -5.08 13.85
C ASN A 12 -35.22 -6.60 14.09
N LEU A 13 -34.52 -7.04 15.13
CA LEU A 13 -34.36 -8.46 15.48
C LEU A 13 -35.17 -8.84 16.73
N ASP A 14 -36.00 -7.93 17.26
CA ASP A 14 -36.72 -8.10 18.52
C ASP A 14 -35.80 -8.50 19.71
N LEU A 15 -34.59 -7.94 19.74
CA LEU A 15 -33.59 -8.19 20.79
C LEU A 15 -33.52 -7.03 21.78
N PRO A 16 -33.27 -7.29 23.08
CA PRO A 16 -32.99 -6.24 24.06
C PRO A 16 -31.70 -5.50 23.69
N CYS A 17 -31.77 -4.16 23.65
CA CYS A 17 -30.64 -3.32 23.31
C CYS A 17 -29.87 -2.81 24.55
N LEU A 18 -28.58 -2.55 24.37
CA LEU A 18 -27.75 -1.82 25.33
C LEU A 18 -28.06 -0.33 25.29
N HIS A 19 -28.07 0.31 26.46
CA HIS A 19 -28.03 1.77 26.56
C HIS A 19 -26.73 2.32 25.95
N HIS A 20 -26.77 3.51 25.32
CA HIS A 20 -25.63 4.07 24.58
C HIS A 20 -24.33 4.17 25.41
N LYS A 21 -24.42 4.54 26.70
CA LYS A 21 -23.26 4.57 27.60
C LYS A 21 -22.65 3.19 27.82
N SER A 22 -23.50 2.18 27.98
CA SER A 22 -23.06 0.79 28.15
C SER A 22 -22.42 0.27 26.87
N TYR A 23 -23.02 0.56 25.70
CA TYR A 23 -22.44 0.24 24.40
C TYR A 23 -21.04 0.84 24.25
N GLN A 24 -20.89 2.14 24.50
CA GLN A 24 -19.60 2.83 24.38
C GLN A 24 -18.56 2.21 25.32
N SER A 25 -18.90 2.00 26.59
CA SER A 25 -17.97 1.37 27.55
C SER A 25 -17.51 -0.02 27.11
N GLN A 26 -18.39 -0.82 26.50
CA GLN A 26 -18.01 -2.13 25.97
C GLN A 26 -17.16 -2.00 24.70
N ALA A 27 -17.48 -1.05 23.82
CA ALA A 27 -16.70 -0.77 22.62
C ALA A 27 -15.27 -0.32 22.97
N ASP A 28 -15.10 0.56 23.97
CA ASP A 28 -13.80 1.04 24.43
C ASP A 28 -12.96 -0.10 25.02
N LYS A 29 -13.59 -0.96 25.84
CA LYS A 29 -12.93 -2.16 26.39
C LYS A 29 -12.49 -3.11 25.29
N LEU A 30 -13.36 -3.37 24.32
CA LEU A 30 -13.04 -4.22 23.17
C LEU A 30 -11.90 -3.63 22.34
N TYR A 31 -11.92 -2.32 22.09
CA TYR A 31 -10.87 -1.63 21.36
C TYR A 31 -9.53 -1.73 22.08
N SER A 32 -9.48 -1.43 23.38
CA SER A 32 -8.26 -1.54 24.19
C SER A 32 -7.71 -2.97 24.19
N ASN A 33 -8.57 -3.98 24.34
CA ASN A 33 -8.15 -5.38 24.31
C ASN A 33 -7.66 -5.80 22.92
N THR A 34 -8.32 -5.35 21.86
CA THR A 34 -7.91 -5.62 20.47
C THR A 34 -6.55 -5.02 20.16
N GLN A 35 -6.26 -3.81 20.68
CA GLN A 35 -4.93 -3.20 20.54
C GLN A 35 -3.84 -4.02 21.24
N LYS A 36 -4.08 -4.49 22.47
CA LYS A 36 -3.13 -5.36 23.19
C LYS A 36 -2.87 -6.65 22.43
N VAL A 37 -3.93 -7.29 21.93
CA VAL A 37 -3.83 -8.51 21.13
C VAL A 37 -3.05 -8.26 19.83
N ARG A 38 -3.35 -7.16 19.13
CA ARG A 38 -2.60 -6.73 17.95
C ARG A 38 -1.11 -6.58 18.23
N ASP A 39 -0.74 -5.95 19.34
CA ASP A 39 0.67 -5.71 19.68
C ASP A 39 1.41 -7.03 19.99
N VAL A 40 0.73 -8.00 20.60
CA VAL A 40 1.26 -9.37 20.76
C VAL A 40 1.46 -10.05 19.41
N PHE A 41 0.49 -9.96 18.49
CA PHE A 41 0.60 -10.54 17.15
C PHE A 41 1.76 -9.93 16.36
N PHE A 42 1.91 -8.61 16.37
CA PHE A 42 3.01 -7.94 15.67
C PHE A 42 4.37 -8.27 16.26
N SER A 43 4.48 -8.38 17.59
CA SER A 43 5.71 -8.82 18.24
C SER A 43 6.09 -10.24 17.81
N LYS A 44 5.12 -11.16 17.80
CA LYS A 44 5.34 -12.53 17.34
C LYS A 44 5.66 -12.61 15.85
N ALA A 45 5.02 -11.77 15.02
CA ALA A 45 5.33 -11.66 13.60
C ALA A 45 6.78 -11.19 13.39
N ALA A 46 7.23 -10.17 14.13
CA ALA A 46 8.60 -9.68 14.08
C ALA A 46 9.63 -10.75 14.51
N GLU A 47 9.32 -11.55 15.52
CA GLU A 47 10.16 -12.70 15.91
C GLU A 47 10.29 -13.75 14.80
N ILE A 48 9.18 -14.08 14.13
CA ILE A 48 9.17 -15.04 13.01
C ILE A 48 9.95 -14.47 11.83
N VAL A 49 9.71 -13.19 11.48
CA VAL A 49 10.43 -12.48 10.43
C VAL A 49 11.94 -12.54 10.68
N ARG A 50 12.39 -12.18 11.90
CA ARG A 50 13.82 -12.26 12.24
C ARG A 50 14.39 -13.65 12.08
N LYS A 51 13.67 -14.70 12.52
CA LYS A 51 14.11 -16.09 12.34
C LYS A 51 14.25 -16.48 10.88
N GLU A 52 13.31 -16.07 10.01
CA GLU A 52 13.39 -16.38 8.58
C GLU A 52 14.50 -15.60 7.86
N HIS A 53 14.74 -14.34 8.22
CA HIS A 53 15.88 -13.58 7.72
C HIS A 53 17.21 -14.14 8.22
N ALA A 54 17.29 -14.60 9.47
CA ALA A 54 18.49 -15.21 10.05
C ALA A 54 18.93 -16.50 9.34
N LYS A 55 18.01 -17.22 8.68
CA LYS A 55 18.36 -18.37 7.83
C LYS A 55 19.14 -17.97 6.58
N ARG A 56 18.99 -16.72 6.13
CA ARG A 56 19.68 -16.16 4.95
C ARG A 56 20.92 -15.39 5.34
N ASP A 57 20.86 -14.67 6.46
CA ASP A 57 21.96 -13.93 7.04
C ASP A 57 22.04 -14.22 8.55
N PRO A 58 22.94 -15.12 8.99
CA PRO A 58 23.06 -15.46 10.41
C PRO A 58 23.43 -14.29 11.33
N SER A 59 23.95 -13.17 10.80
CA SER A 59 24.37 -12.02 11.61
C SER A 59 23.21 -11.31 12.31
N VAL A 60 21.97 -11.44 11.81
CA VAL A 60 20.77 -10.76 12.34
C VAL A 60 19.94 -11.64 13.30
N ALA A 61 20.44 -12.83 13.63
CA ALA A 61 19.76 -13.80 14.49
C ALA A 61 19.51 -13.27 15.91
N GLU A 62 20.47 -12.52 16.45
CA GLU A 62 20.38 -11.96 17.80
C GLU A 62 19.26 -10.90 17.90
N PRO A 63 18.36 -10.95 18.90
CA PRO A 63 17.25 -10.01 19.02
C PRO A 63 17.66 -8.53 19.10
N GLN A 64 18.82 -8.25 19.70
CA GLN A 64 19.37 -6.91 19.87
C GLN A 64 20.09 -6.40 18.62
N THR A 65 20.38 -7.27 17.65
CA THR A 65 21.00 -6.84 16.38
C THR A 65 19.98 -6.12 15.52
N LEU A 66 20.30 -4.87 15.17
CA LEU A 66 19.50 -4.09 14.24
C LEU A 66 19.48 -4.79 12.87
N MET A 67 18.28 -4.99 12.31
CA MET A 67 18.09 -5.72 11.06
C MET A 67 17.46 -4.84 10.00
N ASP A 68 18.03 -4.85 8.80
CA ASP A 68 17.50 -4.14 7.64
C ASP A 68 16.64 -5.10 6.82
N ILE A 69 15.43 -4.67 6.47
CA ILE A 69 14.49 -5.51 5.72
C ILE A 69 13.81 -4.77 4.58
N ALA A 70 13.39 -5.56 3.58
CA ALA A 70 12.48 -5.15 2.54
C ALA A 70 11.03 -5.31 3.00
N VAL A 71 10.23 -4.26 2.83
CA VAL A 71 8.82 -4.24 3.21
C VAL A 71 7.93 -3.80 2.05
N SER A 72 6.70 -4.32 2.03
CA SER A 72 5.60 -3.74 1.28
C SER A 72 4.80 -2.84 2.21
N TYR A 73 4.34 -1.71 1.68
CA TYR A 73 3.45 -0.80 2.39
C TYR A 73 2.27 -0.41 1.53
N ASP A 74 1.08 -0.49 2.10
CA ASP A 74 -0.15 -0.05 1.43
C ASP A 74 -1.17 0.47 2.44
N GLY A 75 -2.05 1.33 1.93
CA GLY A 75 -3.18 1.90 2.64
C GLY A 75 -4.50 1.25 2.23
N SER A 76 -5.45 1.22 3.16
CA SER A 76 -6.84 0.87 2.89
C SER A 76 -7.77 1.87 3.57
N TRP A 77 -8.96 2.03 3.03
CA TRP A 77 -9.96 2.98 3.51
C TRP A 77 -11.27 2.26 3.82
N LEU A 78 -11.97 2.73 4.85
CA LEU A 78 -13.24 2.15 5.28
C LEU A 78 -14.31 2.21 4.17
N THR A 79 -14.25 3.24 3.32
CA THR A 79 -15.17 3.45 2.22
C THR A 79 -14.40 3.65 0.91
N ARG A 80 -15.01 3.22 -0.20
CA ARG A 80 -14.46 3.47 -1.54
C ARG A 80 -14.58 4.96 -1.90
N GLY A 81 -13.57 5.47 -2.61
CA GLY A 81 -13.51 6.86 -3.06
C GLY A 81 -12.54 7.72 -2.25
N HIS A 82 -12.49 9.02 -2.55
CA HIS A 82 -11.52 9.96 -1.98
C HIS A 82 -12.03 10.71 -0.74
N THR A 83 -13.16 10.29 -0.17
CA THR A 83 -13.87 10.98 0.93
C THR A 83 -13.95 10.16 2.20
N SER A 84 -13.18 9.07 2.29
CA SER A 84 -13.19 8.23 3.49
C SER A 84 -12.62 8.97 4.70
N LEU A 85 -13.29 8.85 5.83
CA LEU A 85 -12.88 9.48 7.09
C LEU A 85 -11.98 8.60 7.93
N ILE A 86 -11.84 7.33 7.56
CA ILE A 86 -11.04 6.35 8.29
C ILE A 86 -10.18 5.60 7.28
N GLY A 87 -8.87 5.59 7.55
CA GLY A 87 -7.87 4.87 6.78
C GLY A 87 -7.01 4.02 7.69
N VAL A 88 -6.40 2.98 7.14
CA VAL A 88 -5.38 2.17 7.81
C VAL A 88 -4.21 1.99 6.85
N GLY A 89 -2.99 2.05 7.35
CA GLY A 89 -1.81 1.61 6.60
C GLY A 89 -1.13 0.47 7.32
N CYS A 90 -0.53 -0.43 6.55
CA CYS A 90 0.11 -1.65 7.05
C CYS A 90 1.50 -1.83 6.45
N VAL A 91 2.48 -2.21 7.27
CA VAL A 91 3.80 -2.67 6.83
C VAL A 91 3.84 -4.19 6.85
N ILE A 92 4.27 -4.78 5.73
CA ILE A 92 4.35 -6.22 5.52
C ILE A 92 5.78 -6.58 5.15
N ASP A 93 6.39 -7.54 5.82
CA ASP A 93 7.69 -8.07 5.44
C ASP A 93 7.59 -8.82 4.09
N VAL A 94 8.49 -8.50 3.16
CA VAL A 94 8.45 -9.07 1.79
C VAL A 94 8.76 -10.58 1.79
N LEU A 95 9.63 -11.03 2.70
CA LEU A 95 10.07 -12.42 2.75
C LEU A 95 8.95 -13.35 3.23
N THR A 96 8.34 -13.03 4.37
CA THR A 96 7.38 -13.89 5.06
C THR A 96 5.93 -13.57 4.72
N GLY A 97 5.65 -12.37 4.21
CA GLY A 97 4.29 -11.86 4.01
C GLY A 97 3.56 -11.52 5.31
N LEU A 98 4.27 -11.46 6.45
CA LEU A 98 3.67 -11.14 7.74
C LEU A 98 3.57 -9.64 7.97
N VAL A 99 2.45 -9.22 8.57
CA VAL A 99 2.23 -7.81 8.97
C VAL A 99 3.06 -7.50 10.22
N LEU A 100 3.98 -6.55 10.09
CA LEU A 100 4.83 -6.08 11.18
C LEU A 100 4.20 -4.93 11.95
N ASP A 101 3.47 -4.06 11.25
CA ASP A 101 2.86 -2.89 11.88
C ASP A 101 1.62 -2.42 11.14
N ALA A 102 0.71 -1.79 11.87
CA ALA A 102 -0.43 -1.09 11.31
C ALA A 102 -0.78 0.16 12.13
N HIS A 103 -1.32 1.17 11.45
CA HIS A 103 -1.82 2.38 12.09
C HIS A 103 -3.14 2.83 11.46
N VAL A 104 -4.13 3.10 12.31
CA VAL A 104 -5.45 3.59 11.90
C VAL A 104 -5.47 5.11 12.04
N MET A 105 -5.83 5.78 10.96
CA MET A 105 -6.13 7.21 10.92
C MET A 105 -7.63 7.44 10.89
N SER A 106 -8.09 8.42 11.64
CA SER A 106 -9.46 8.92 11.68
C SER A 106 -9.46 10.44 11.63
N SER A 107 -10.17 10.99 10.66
CA SER A 107 -10.57 12.39 10.64
C SER A 107 -12.00 12.58 11.15
N HIS A 108 -12.64 11.52 11.65
CA HIS A 108 -13.98 11.54 12.24
C HIS A 108 -13.95 11.51 13.76
N CYS A 109 -14.83 12.29 14.37
CA CYS A 109 -15.24 12.12 15.76
C CYS A 109 -16.73 12.46 15.85
N GLN A 110 -17.52 11.55 16.41
CA GLN A 110 -18.97 11.74 16.49
C GLN A 110 -19.35 12.92 17.39
N ALA A 111 -18.60 13.16 18.48
CA ALA A 111 -18.84 14.30 19.36
C ALA A 111 -18.61 15.63 18.63
N CYS A 112 -17.55 15.72 17.81
CA CYS A 112 -17.30 16.87 16.94
C CYS A 112 -18.43 17.07 15.92
N GLU A 113 -18.89 15.98 15.29
CA GLU A 113 -19.99 16.04 14.32
C GLU A 113 -21.27 16.61 14.94
N ASN A 114 -21.62 16.13 16.14
CA ASN A 114 -22.81 16.58 16.87
C ASN A 114 -22.74 18.04 17.31
N LYS A 115 -21.54 18.64 17.36
CA LYS A 115 -21.32 20.05 17.77
C LYS A 115 -21.16 21.01 16.58
N LYS A 116 -21.33 20.54 15.34
CA LYS A 116 -21.33 21.42 14.16
C LYS A 116 -22.43 22.48 14.17
N THR A 117 -23.57 22.22 14.79
CA THR A 117 -24.62 23.24 14.95
C THR A 117 -24.14 24.39 15.83
N LEU A 118 -23.50 24.08 16.96
CA LEU A 118 -22.89 25.08 17.84
C LEU A 118 -21.84 25.91 17.10
N GLN A 119 -21.04 25.28 16.22
CA GLN A 119 -20.07 25.99 15.39
C GLN A 119 -20.72 27.07 14.49
N LYS A 120 -21.93 26.82 13.99
CA LYS A 120 -22.66 27.76 13.13
C LYS A 120 -23.35 28.86 13.93
N GLU A 121 -23.86 28.53 15.11
CA GLU A 121 -24.63 29.46 15.96
C GLU A 121 -23.72 30.37 16.78
N ASP A 122 -22.61 29.85 17.32
CA ASP A 122 -21.73 30.54 18.24
C ASP A 122 -20.29 29.99 18.15
N ALA A 123 -19.49 30.62 17.28
CA ALA A 123 -18.13 30.20 16.98
C ALA A 123 -17.21 30.27 18.22
N ASP A 124 -17.42 31.24 19.11
CA ASP A 124 -16.59 31.42 20.31
C ASP A 124 -16.86 30.31 21.33
N LYS A 125 -18.14 29.98 21.57
CA LYS A 125 -18.49 28.83 22.43
C LYS A 125 -18.02 27.51 21.83
N PHE A 126 -18.08 27.36 20.51
CA PHE A 126 -17.54 26.19 19.84
C PHE A 126 -16.02 26.07 20.06
N ALA A 127 -15.26 27.16 19.93
CA ALA A 127 -13.82 27.15 20.12
C ALA A 127 -13.42 26.77 21.57
N VAL A 128 -14.17 27.25 22.57
CA VAL A 128 -13.99 26.84 23.97
C VAL A 128 -14.26 25.35 24.15
N TRP A 129 -15.37 24.86 23.60
CA TRP A 129 -15.72 23.44 23.66
C TRP A 129 -14.71 22.55 22.95
N GLU A 130 -14.26 22.92 21.74
CA GLU A 130 -13.30 22.14 20.95
C GLU A 130 -11.97 22.04 21.70
N ARG A 131 -11.49 23.14 22.31
CA ARG A 131 -10.28 23.11 23.14
C ARG A 131 -10.42 22.17 24.34
N GLN A 132 -11.57 22.17 25.00
CA GLN A 132 -11.85 21.25 26.12
C GLN A 132 -11.92 19.79 25.66
N HIS A 133 -12.57 19.51 24.54
CA HIS A 133 -12.71 18.17 23.99
C HIS A 133 -11.38 17.60 23.47
N LEU A 134 -10.55 18.43 22.85
CA LEU A 134 -9.18 18.06 22.49
C LEU A 134 -8.34 17.82 23.75
N GLY A 135 -8.47 18.69 24.76
CA GLY A 135 -7.74 18.59 26.02
C GLY A 135 -8.14 17.41 26.90
N SER A 136 -9.38 16.90 26.78
CA SER A 136 -9.84 15.72 27.52
C SER A 136 -9.29 14.40 26.94
N GLY A 137 -8.78 14.41 25.71
CA GLY A 137 -8.35 13.20 25.01
C GLY A 137 -9.50 12.32 24.52
N GLU A 138 -10.75 12.78 24.62
CA GLU A 138 -11.94 12.06 24.16
C GLU A 138 -12.17 12.22 22.65
N CYS A 139 -11.39 13.07 21.98
CA CYS A 139 -11.50 13.25 20.53
C CYS A 139 -10.93 12.05 19.79
N GLU A 140 -11.77 11.36 19.03
CA GLU A 140 -11.38 10.22 18.20
C GLU A 140 -10.64 10.63 16.91
N ARG A 141 -10.58 11.93 16.60
CA ARG A 141 -9.80 12.44 15.47
C ARG A 141 -8.32 12.40 15.83
N ASN A 142 -7.56 11.61 15.09
CA ASN A 142 -6.10 11.60 15.17
C ASN A 142 -5.44 12.16 13.90
N PHE A 143 -6.24 12.58 12.91
CA PHE A 143 -5.74 13.12 11.65
C PHE A 143 -6.58 14.30 11.15
N PHE A 144 -5.91 15.35 10.70
CA PHE A 144 -6.50 16.52 10.09
C PHE A 144 -5.97 16.65 8.65
N GLY A 145 -6.79 16.30 7.67
CA GLY A 145 -6.41 16.34 6.27
C GLY A 145 -7.34 15.51 5.37
N THR A 146 -6.95 15.33 4.11
CA THR A 146 -7.73 14.55 3.15
C THR A 146 -7.49 13.05 3.30
N ALA A 147 -8.43 12.22 2.84
CA ALA A 147 -8.32 10.76 2.89
C ALA A 147 -7.00 10.26 2.26
N GLY A 148 -6.57 10.84 1.14
CA GLY A 148 -5.33 10.47 0.46
C GLY A 148 -4.05 10.84 1.22
N MET A 149 -4.11 11.80 2.15
CA MET A 149 -2.95 12.17 2.98
C MET A 149 -2.77 11.25 4.19
N MET A 150 -3.80 10.48 4.57
CA MET A 150 -3.72 9.52 5.67
C MET A 150 -2.65 8.47 5.40
N GLU A 151 -2.61 7.93 4.18
CA GLU A 151 -1.60 6.94 3.77
C GLU A 151 -0.18 7.49 3.94
N VAL A 152 0.07 8.73 3.53
CA VAL A 152 1.38 9.37 3.68
C VAL A 152 1.75 9.56 5.15
N HIS A 153 0.81 10.00 5.99
CA HIS A 153 1.07 10.19 7.42
C HIS A 153 1.28 8.88 8.19
N VAL A 154 0.53 7.84 7.83
CA VAL A 154 0.68 6.51 8.45
C VAL A 154 2.06 5.94 8.17
N SER A 155 2.57 6.06 6.94
CA SER A 155 3.92 5.60 6.61
C SER A 155 4.98 6.27 7.49
N LYS A 156 4.93 7.61 7.64
CA LYS A 156 5.83 8.37 8.53
C LYS A 156 5.84 7.83 9.96
N ILE A 157 4.67 7.59 10.54
CA ILE A 157 4.56 7.09 11.92
C ILE A 157 5.16 5.69 12.08
N MET A 158 4.87 4.78 11.14
CA MET A 158 5.35 3.40 11.24
C MET A 158 6.85 3.30 11.02
N TRP A 159 7.43 4.11 10.12
CA TRP A 159 8.88 4.18 9.94
C TRP A 159 9.58 4.81 11.13
N ALA A 160 9.02 5.86 11.74
CA ALA A 160 9.63 6.52 12.89
C ALA A 160 9.72 5.60 14.13
N ARG A 161 8.81 4.63 14.27
CA ARG A 161 8.78 3.73 15.44
C ARG A 161 9.32 2.32 15.20
N SER A 162 9.69 1.96 13.97
CA SER A 162 10.07 0.59 13.58
C SER A 162 11.23 0.03 14.42
N VAL A 163 12.27 0.82 14.63
CA VAL A 163 13.45 0.44 15.42
C VAL A 163 13.08 0.21 16.88
N MET A 164 12.39 1.16 17.52
CA MET A 164 11.96 0.96 18.92
C MET A 164 10.97 -0.20 19.07
N LYS A 165 10.12 -0.43 18.07
CA LYS A 165 9.04 -1.41 18.16
C LYS A 165 9.55 -2.84 17.95
N HIS A 166 10.41 -3.05 16.95
CA HIS A 166 10.81 -4.40 16.50
C HIS A 166 12.31 -4.57 16.25
N ASN A 167 13.11 -3.53 16.51
CA ASN A 167 14.55 -3.50 16.22
C ASN A 167 14.87 -3.80 14.75
N MET A 168 14.07 -3.21 13.86
CA MET A 168 14.18 -3.36 12.41
C MET A 168 14.13 -2.00 11.73
N ARG A 169 14.92 -1.84 10.65
CA ARG A 169 14.81 -0.72 9.72
C ARG A 169 14.21 -1.21 8.41
N TYR A 170 13.29 -0.42 7.89
CA TYR A 170 12.64 -0.67 6.60
C TYR A 170 13.43 0.08 5.51
N THR A 171 14.43 -0.59 4.94
CA THR A 171 15.42 0.02 4.02
C THR A 171 15.06 -0.16 2.55
N ILE A 172 14.25 -1.16 2.21
CA ILE A 172 13.72 -1.34 0.85
C ILE A 172 12.20 -1.31 0.93
N VAL A 173 11.57 -0.53 0.05
CA VAL A 173 10.11 -0.43 -0.06
C VAL A 173 9.67 -0.96 -1.41
N VAL A 174 8.95 -2.08 -1.39
CA VAL A 174 8.26 -2.60 -2.58
C VAL A 174 6.91 -1.92 -2.65
N SER A 175 6.67 -1.10 -3.67
CA SER A 175 5.38 -0.42 -3.85
C SER A 175 4.95 -0.38 -5.31
N ASP A 176 3.72 0.07 -5.56
CA ASP A 176 3.33 0.52 -6.91
C ASP A 176 4.21 1.74 -7.33
N GLY A 177 4.07 2.17 -8.60
CA GLY A 177 4.89 3.19 -9.28
C GLY A 177 5.16 4.48 -8.50
N ASP A 178 4.59 5.61 -8.89
CA ASP A 178 4.81 6.85 -8.14
C ASP A 178 4.15 6.75 -6.75
N SER A 179 4.95 6.87 -5.69
CA SER A 179 4.52 6.64 -4.30
C SER A 179 4.84 7.86 -3.45
N LYS A 180 3.79 8.63 -3.11
CA LYS A 180 3.90 9.78 -2.20
C LYS A 180 4.35 9.34 -0.80
N SER A 181 3.95 8.15 -0.37
CA SER A 181 4.33 7.55 0.90
C SER A 181 5.84 7.27 0.94
N PHE A 182 6.42 6.71 -0.13
CA PHE A 182 7.86 6.53 -0.25
C PHE A 182 8.59 7.88 -0.21
N ASN A 183 8.18 8.84 -1.04
CA ASN A 183 8.84 10.16 -1.09
C ASN A 183 8.88 10.83 0.30
N ALA A 184 7.76 10.77 1.03
CA ALA A 184 7.62 11.34 2.35
C ALA A 184 8.49 10.67 3.43
N VAL A 185 8.66 9.35 3.35
CA VAL A 185 9.50 8.59 4.27
C VAL A 185 10.98 8.80 3.95
N SER A 186 11.34 8.82 2.67
CA SER A 186 12.72 9.09 2.21
C SER A 186 13.18 10.50 2.60
N GLU A 187 12.29 11.50 2.51
CA GLU A 187 12.56 12.86 2.97
C GLU A 187 12.73 12.93 4.51
N MET A 188 11.94 12.17 5.25
CA MET A 188 12.00 12.13 6.73
C MET A 188 13.32 11.56 7.26
N ARG A 189 14.02 10.72 6.49
CA ARG A 189 15.28 10.05 6.90
C ARG A 189 15.19 9.44 8.33
N PRO A 190 14.21 8.55 8.59
CA PRO A 190 13.92 8.03 9.93
C PRO A 190 15.09 7.28 10.57
N TYR A 191 16.07 6.86 9.78
CA TYR A 191 17.24 6.09 10.21
C TYR A 191 18.56 6.87 10.07
N GLY A 192 18.49 8.19 9.92
CA GLY A 192 19.65 9.07 9.77
C GLY A 192 20.13 9.25 8.33
N PRO A 193 21.14 10.12 8.10
CA PRO A 193 21.55 10.55 6.77
C PRO A 193 22.28 9.48 5.96
N HIS A 194 22.81 8.45 6.62
CA HIS A 194 23.59 7.38 5.98
C HIS A 194 22.75 6.17 5.57
N CYS A 195 21.49 6.10 6.02
CA CYS A 195 20.59 5.00 5.71
C CYS A 195 19.60 5.46 4.64
N ILE A 196 19.92 5.20 3.38
CA ILE A 196 19.05 5.53 2.25
C ILE A 196 17.98 4.45 2.13
N ILE A 197 16.72 4.87 1.99
CA ILE A 197 15.61 3.96 1.75
C ILE A 197 15.44 3.82 0.24
N GLU A 198 15.58 2.60 -0.25
CA GLU A 198 15.44 2.26 -1.65
C GLU A 198 13.99 1.89 -1.98
N LYS A 199 13.60 2.11 -3.23
CA LYS A 199 12.30 1.73 -3.75
C LYS A 199 12.46 0.70 -4.84
N GLU A 200 11.68 -0.37 -4.72
CA GLU A 200 11.51 -1.37 -5.76
C GLU A 200 10.07 -1.33 -6.30
N ASP A 201 9.93 -1.57 -7.61
CA ASP A 201 8.61 -1.65 -8.25
C ASP A 201 8.00 -3.02 -8.03
N CYS A 202 6.73 -3.04 -7.59
CA CYS A 202 6.01 -4.30 -7.45
C CYS A 202 5.82 -4.97 -8.83
N ILE A 203 5.78 -6.31 -8.84
CA ILE A 203 5.63 -7.11 -10.07
C ILE A 203 4.41 -6.69 -10.92
N ASN A 204 3.32 -6.30 -10.26
CA ASN A 204 2.12 -5.82 -10.93
C ASN A 204 2.40 -4.51 -11.69
N HIS A 205 3.19 -3.61 -11.11
CA HIS A 205 3.59 -2.36 -11.75
C HIS A 205 4.53 -2.62 -12.92
N VAL A 206 5.56 -3.44 -12.74
CA VAL A 206 6.51 -3.83 -13.79
C VAL A 206 5.76 -4.36 -15.02
N CYS A 207 4.75 -5.21 -14.81
CA CYS A 207 3.93 -5.76 -15.90
C CYS A 207 3.06 -4.69 -16.60
N LYS A 208 2.51 -3.72 -15.86
CA LYS A 208 1.76 -2.60 -16.44
C LYS A 208 2.66 -1.71 -17.29
N ARG A 209 3.90 -1.46 -16.85
CA ARG A 209 4.87 -0.61 -17.56
C ARG A 209 5.17 -1.13 -18.97
N LEU A 210 5.29 -2.44 -19.17
CA LEU A 210 5.48 -3.02 -20.50
C LEU A 210 4.34 -2.63 -21.46
N GLY A 211 3.09 -2.78 -21.02
CA GLY A 211 1.93 -2.42 -21.84
C GLY A 211 1.93 -0.95 -22.24
N THR A 212 2.31 -0.07 -21.32
CA THR A 212 2.46 1.38 -21.59
C THR A 212 3.61 1.65 -22.56
N ALA A 213 4.79 1.03 -22.35
CA ALA A 213 5.94 1.17 -23.22
C ALA A 213 5.65 0.76 -24.66
N LEU A 214 4.95 -0.36 -24.87
CA LEU A 214 4.54 -0.82 -26.20
C LEU A 214 3.57 0.15 -26.90
N ARG A 215 2.63 0.76 -26.15
CA ARG A 215 1.73 1.78 -26.71
C ARG A 215 2.47 3.07 -27.07
N ASN A 216 3.38 3.52 -26.21
CA ASN A 216 4.22 4.69 -26.48
C ASN A 216 5.11 4.45 -27.70
N LEU A 217 5.65 3.23 -27.85
CA LEU A 217 6.45 2.85 -29.01
C LEU A 217 5.65 2.98 -30.32
N ILE A 218 4.37 2.58 -30.34
CA ILE A 218 3.51 2.75 -31.52
C ILE A 218 3.36 4.24 -31.86
N VAL A 219 3.12 5.07 -30.85
CA VAL A 219 2.95 6.52 -31.02
C VAL A 219 4.24 7.15 -31.56
N ASP A 220 5.39 6.82 -30.98
CA ASP A 220 6.68 7.39 -31.38
C ASP A 220 7.14 6.91 -32.75
N ALA A 221 6.87 5.65 -33.10
CA ALA A 221 7.10 5.14 -34.44
C ALA A 221 6.21 5.86 -35.46
N SER A 222 4.94 6.13 -35.11
CA SER A 222 4.03 6.87 -35.99
C SER A 222 4.53 8.28 -36.30
N LYS A 223 5.15 8.98 -35.33
CA LYS A 223 5.79 10.30 -35.55
C LYS A 223 6.92 10.22 -36.58
N ARG A 224 7.62 9.07 -36.62
CA ARG A 224 8.68 8.77 -37.60
C ARG A 224 8.14 8.16 -38.90
N LYS A 225 6.82 8.22 -39.13
CA LYS A 225 6.13 7.62 -40.29
C LYS A 225 6.31 6.09 -40.39
N ILE A 226 6.56 5.41 -39.26
CA ILE A 226 6.64 3.96 -39.16
C ILE A 226 5.34 3.45 -38.52
N THR A 227 4.59 2.62 -39.24
CA THR A 227 3.37 2.02 -38.69
C THR A 227 3.71 0.73 -37.94
N LEU A 228 3.58 0.73 -36.60
CA LEU A 228 3.72 -0.50 -35.79
C LEU A 228 2.37 -1.04 -35.28
N GLY A 229 1.36 -0.18 -35.17
CA GLY A 229 -0.01 -0.53 -34.76
C GLY A 229 -0.97 -0.76 -35.94
N GLY A 230 -2.28 -0.74 -35.66
CA GLY A 230 -3.33 -0.87 -36.67
C GLY A 230 -3.87 -2.29 -36.87
N ARG A 231 -4.75 -2.48 -37.86
CA ARG A 231 -5.30 -3.80 -38.22
C ARG A 231 -4.31 -4.54 -39.12
N GLY A 232 -4.08 -5.82 -38.85
CA GLY A 232 -3.22 -6.69 -39.67
C GLY A 232 -2.34 -7.62 -38.85
N GLU A 233 -1.91 -8.70 -39.49
CA GLU A 233 -0.95 -9.65 -38.91
C GLU A 233 0.41 -8.97 -38.67
N GLY A 234 1.09 -9.36 -37.59
CA GLY A 234 2.39 -8.78 -37.21
C GLY A 234 2.33 -7.34 -36.65
N ARG A 235 1.14 -6.76 -36.47
CA ARG A 235 0.96 -5.44 -35.84
C ARG A 235 0.80 -5.55 -34.33
N LEU A 236 1.28 -4.52 -33.61
CA LEU A 236 1.03 -4.33 -32.18
C LEU A 236 -0.42 -3.84 -31.95
N THR A 237 -1.39 -4.72 -32.20
CA THR A 237 -2.80 -4.49 -31.83
C THR A 237 -2.95 -4.44 -30.31
N GLN A 238 -4.06 -3.87 -29.80
CA GLN A 238 -4.36 -3.91 -28.36
C GLN A 238 -4.39 -5.35 -27.81
N ASN A 239 -4.89 -6.31 -28.60
CA ASN A 239 -4.88 -7.73 -28.23
C ASN A 239 -3.46 -8.31 -28.22
N ALA A 240 -2.59 -7.94 -29.16
CA ALA A 240 -1.20 -8.36 -29.17
C ALA A 240 -0.45 -7.80 -27.95
N ILE A 241 -0.63 -6.52 -27.62
CA ILE A 241 -0.05 -5.89 -26.43
C ILE A 241 -0.54 -6.59 -25.17
N ARG A 242 -1.86 -6.83 -25.04
CA ARG A 242 -2.42 -7.56 -23.90
C ARG A 242 -1.80 -8.95 -23.75
N ARG A 243 -1.63 -9.70 -24.85
CA ARG A 243 -0.98 -11.02 -24.84
C ARG A 243 0.49 -10.95 -24.45
N LEU A 244 1.26 -10.00 -25.00
CA LEU A 244 2.65 -9.75 -24.59
C LEU A 244 2.74 -9.46 -23.10
N SER A 245 1.89 -8.58 -22.57
CA SER A 245 1.85 -8.28 -21.14
C SER A 245 1.55 -9.51 -20.29
N ILE A 246 0.61 -10.37 -20.71
CA ILE A 246 0.30 -11.62 -20.00
C ILE A 246 1.50 -12.59 -20.02
N TYR A 247 2.15 -12.77 -21.17
CA TYR A 247 3.30 -13.65 -21.28
C TYR A 247 4.50 -13.14 -20.48
N PHE A 248 4.76 -11.84 -20.53
CA PHE A 248 5.75 -11.19 -19.69
C PHE A 248 5.47 -11.43 -18.21
N THR A 249 4.24 -11.19 -17.74
CA THR A 249 3.88 -11.46 -16.33
C THR A 249 4.11 -12.91 -15.95
N ARG A 250 3.76 -13.86 -16.82
CA ARG A 250 3.98 -15.29 -16.59
C ARG A 250 5.47 -15.63 -16.53
N ALA A 251 6.26 -15.10 -17.45
CA ALA A 251 7.70 -15.31 -17.49
C ALA A 251 8.38 -14.76 -16.23
N VAL A 252 7.99 -13.57 -15.75
CA VAL A 252 8.55 -13.02 -14.49
C VAL A 252 8.13 -13.85 -13.28
N ARG A 253 6.87 -14.34 -13.23
CA ARG A 253 6.37 -15.12 -12.07
C ARG A 253 6.84 -16.58 -12.01
N SER A 254 7.19 -17.17 -13.15
CA SER A 254 7.47 -18.62 -13.24
C SER A 254 8.97 -18.94 -13.22
N ASN A 255 9.82 -17.93 -13.11
CA ASN A 255 11.27 -18.07 -13.14
C ASN A 255 11.87 -17.41 -11.89
N THR A 256 13.03 -17.90 -11.46
CA THR A 256 13.65 -17.46 -10.20
C THR A 256 14.85 -16.55 -10.43
N THR A 257 15.49 -16.66 -11.59
CA THR A 257 16.63 -15.83 -11.95
C THR A 257 16.29 -14.84 -13.05
N SER A 258 16.98 -13.69 -13.06
CA SER A 258 16.84 -12.68 -14.11
C SER A 258 17.17 -13.22 -15.50
N SER A 259 18.11 -14.17 -15.61
CA SER A 259 18.46 -14.83 -16.87
C SER A 259 17.29 -15.67 -17.40
N GLU A 260 16.73 -16.55 -16.57
CA GLU A 260 15.57 -17.37 -16.95
C GLU A 260 14.36 -16.52 -17.32
N MET A 261 14.10 -15.44 -16.56
CA MET A 261 13.04 -14.48 -16.87
C MET A 261 13.25 -13.88 -18.26
N ARG A 262 14.46 -13.36 -18.55
CA ARG A 262 14.79 -12.77 -19.85
C ARG A 262 14.60 -13.78 -20.97
N ASP A 263 15.10 -15.00 -20.82
CA ASP A 263 15.03 -16.01 -21.85
C ASP A 263 13.58 -16.42 -22.15
N ALA A 264 12.74 -16.56 -21.11
CA ALA A 264 11.31 -16.84 -21.26
C ALA A 264 10.50 -15.67 -21.86
N ILE A 265 10.86 -14.42 -21.51
CA ILE A 265 10.29 -13.21 -22.11
C ILE A 265 10.62 -13.20 -23.61
N MET A 266 11.89 -13.41 -23.96
CA MET A 266 12.34 -13.40 -25.35
C MET A 266 11.70 -14.51 -26.17
N ALA A 267 11.59 -15.73 -25.63
CA ALA A 267 10.87 -16.83 -26.26
C ALA A 267 9.42 -16.46 -26.58
N SER A 268 8.74 -15.75 -25.66
CA SER A 268 7.37 -15.28 -25.85
C SER A 268 7.24 -14.25 -26.98
N VAL A 269 8.22 -13.34 -27.10
CA VAL A 269 8.31 -12.36 -28.20
C VAL A 269 8.52 -13.08 -29.53
N TYR A 270 9.51 -13.97 -29.60
CA TYR A 270 9.80 -14.72 -30.83
C TYR A 270 8.61 -15.58 -31.26
N TYR A 271 7.93 -16.28 -30.35
CA TYR A 271 6.75 -17.08 -30.70
C TYR A 271 5.64 -16.25 -31.34
N MET A 272 5.40 -15.03 -30.83
CA MET A 272 4.34 -14.16 -31.36
C MET A 272 4.67 -13.52 -32.70
N PHE A 273 5.95 -13.25 -32.97
CA PHE A 273 6.40 -12.55 -34.18
C PHE A 273 7.13 -13.43 -35.19
N SER A 274 7.32 -14.72 -34.92
CA SER A 274 7.76 -15.72 -35.90
C SER A 274 6.60 -16.32 -36.68
N LYS A 275 5.41 -16.40 -36.07
CA LYS A 275 4.18 -16.85 -36.73
C LYS A 275 3.53 -15.78 -37.59
N ALA A 276 3.79 -14.51 -37.28
CA ALA A 276 3.42 -13.39 -38.12
C ALA A 276 4.56 -13.11 -39.11
N SER A 277 4.25 -12.72 -40.35
CA SER A 277 5.18 -12.07 -41.30
C SER A 277 5.58 -10.67 -40.81
N ALA A 278 6.00 -10.58 -39.55
CA ALA A 278 6.29 -9.35 -38.84
C ALA A 278 7.57 -8.72 -39.42
N PRO A 279 7.57 -7.40 -39.70
CA PRO A 279 8.75 -6.73 -40.22
C PRO A 279 9.95 -6.94 -39.28
N PHE A 280 11.13 -7.25 -39.83
CA PHE A 280 12.40 -7.40 -39.08
C PHE A 280 12.68 -6.24 -38.11
N MET A 281 12.23 -5.04 -38.48
CA MET A 281 12.24 -3.82 -37.65
C MET A 281 11.49 -3.97 -36.32
N LEU A 282 10.37 -4.70 -36.29
CA LEU A 282 9.54 -4.89 -35.11
C LEU A 282 10.20 -5.84 -34.11
N GLN A 283 10.88 -6.89 -34.60
CA GLN A 283 11.66 -7.81 -33.78
C GLN A 283 12.87 -7.11 -33.15
N ARG A 284 13.62 -6.30 -33.92
CA ARG A 284 14.75 -5.49 -33.41
C ARG A 284 14.33 -4.44 -32.40
N THR A 285 13.18 -3.79 -32.62
CA THR A 285 12.70 -2.72 -31.74
C THR A 285 12.15 -3.27 -30.43
N LEU A 286 11.49 -4.44 -30.46
CA LEU A 286 11.06 -5.12 -29.23
C LEU A 286 12.28 -5.61 -28.42
N PHE A 287 13.34 -6.07 -29.08
CA PHE A 287 14.60 -6.43 -28.41
C PHE A 287 15.17 -5.27 -27.58
N MET A 288 15.05 -4.03 -28.06
CA MET A 288 15.46 -2.81 -27.32
C MET A 288 14.50 -2.39 -26.20
N VAL A 289 13.27 -2.92 -26.16
CA VAL A 289 12.29 -2.64 -25.09
C VAL A 289 12.41 -3.65 -23.93
N PHE A 290 12.98 -4.82 -24.20
CA PHE A 290 13.13 -5.92 -23.23
C PHE A 290 14.56 -6.08 -22.68
N LEU A 291 15.53 -5.34 -23.21
CA LEU A 291 16.87 -5.13 -22.64
C LEU A 291 16.89 -3.84 -21.81
#